data_AF-A0A4Q5QTD5-F1
#
_entry.id   AF-A0A4Q5QTD5-F1
#
_cell.length_a   1.000
_cell.length_b   1.000
_cell.length_c   1.000
_cell.angle_alpha   90.00
_cell.angle_beta   90.00
_cell.angle_gamma   90.00
#
_symmetry.space_group_name_H-M   'P 1'
#
loop_
_entity.id
_entity.type
_entity.pdbx_description
1 polymer ?
#
loop_
_entity_poly.entity_id
_entity_poly.type
_entity_poly.pdbx_seq_one_letter_code
_entity_poly.pdbx_strand_id
1 'polypeptide(L)'
;MPRPFIWRKYFDFAAIADIHAMKRQIHVVRGHEALAVGGHDIKLGRGGIREIEFFVQTQQLVFGGRRPELRGSRTVPMLGRLTDAGWITEAARDELHAAYAFLRTIEHRLQMRRDEQTQRLPLEPDDLTAFARFCGFATRAAFEAALLHHAGRVQAHYVLLFETAPSLSAEVGDLVFSGSEDDPATLATLSALGFAEPARTIETVRGWHFGRRPAVRTARARAVLTELLPSLVQALGGTAEPDAALNILDHAFGRMP
;
A
#
# COMPACT_ATOMS: atom_id res chain seq x y z
N MET A 1 22.95 18.02 -4.58
CA MET A 1 21.99 17.29 -3.70
C MET A 1 20.87 16.73 -4.57
N PRO A 2 20.53 15.43 -4.50
CA PRO A 2 19.68 14.79 -5.50
C PRO A 2 18.19 15.13 -5.26
N ARG A 3 17.78 16.34 -5.67
CA ARG A 3 16.39 16.82 -5.63
C ARG A 3 15.44 16.24 -6.71
N PRO A 4 15.87 15.67 -7.86
CA PRO A 4 14.93 15.21 -8.88
C PRO A 4 14.47 13.74 -8.74
N PHE A 5 15.05 12.96 -7.81
CA PHE A 5 14.74 11.53 -7.72
C PHE A 5 13.43 11.24 -6.96
N ILE A 6 13.11 12.04 -5.93
CA ILE A 6 11.95 11.83 -5.04
C ILE A 6 10.70 12.62 -5.49
N TRP A 7 10.87 13.81 -6.08
CA TRP A 7 9.76 14.72 -6.38
C TRP A 7 9.54 14.85 -7.90
N ARG A 8 8.92 13.83 -8.49
CA ARG A 8 8.74 13.75 -9.95
C ARG A 8 7.36 14.24 -10.38
N LYS A 9 7.30 14.79 -11.61
CA LYS A 9 6.09 15.34 -12.24
C LYS A 9 5.13 14.26 -12.78
N TYR A 10 5.55 12.99 -12.73
CA TYR A 10 4.83 11.80 -13.19
C TYR A 10 5.15 10.61 -12.26
N PHE A 11 4.14 9.76 -12.00
CA PHE A 11 4.17 8.59 -11.11
C PHE A 11 5.42 7.71 -11.29
N ASP A 12 5.99 7.21 -10.18
CA ASP A 12 7.05 6.19 -10.22
C ASP A 12 6.54 4.80 -9.81
N PHE A 13 7.31 3.78 -10.19
CA PHE A 13 6.95 2.37 -10.06
C PHE A 13 6.85 1.88 -8.60
N ALA A 14 7.57 2.49 -7.66
CA ALA A 14 7.47 2.13 -6.25
C ALA A 14 6.14 2.61 -5.66
N ALA A 15 5.71 3.82 -6.03
CA ALA A 15 4.40 4.33 -5.64
C ALA A 15 3.24 3.48 -6.19
N ILE A 16 3.35 3.04 -7.44
CA ILE A 16 2.36 2.16 -8.10
C ILE A 16 2.35 0.76 -7.48
N ALA A 17 3.52 0.20 -7.21
CA ALA A 17 3.70 -1.09 -6.57
C ALA A 17 3.06 -1.13 -5.18
N ASP A 18 3.23 -0.05 -4.41
CA ASP A 18 2.61 0.14 -3.10
C ASP A 18 1.09 0.33 -3.24
N ILE A 19 0.62 1.18 -4.15
CA ILE A 19 -0.82 1.36 -4.49
C ILE A 19 -1.51 0.02 -4.75
N HIS A 20 -0.92 -0.86 -5.57
CA HIS A 20 -1.47 -2.19 -5.86
C HIS A 20 -1.33 -3.18 -4.70
N ALA A 21 -0.22 -3.13 -3.94
CA ALA A 21 -0.05 -3.99 -2.78
C ALA A 21 -1.13 -3.76 -1.71
N MET A 22 -1.65 -2.54 -1.61
CA MET A 22 -2.65 -2.16 -0.60
C MET A 22 -4.08 -2.29 -1.12
N LYS A 23 -4.31 -2.24 -2.44
CA LYS A 23 -5.60 -2.63 -3.03
C LYS A 23 -6.01 -4.06 -2.61
N ARG A 24 -5.01 -4.95 -2.45
CA ARG A 24 -5.19 -6.30 -1.88
C ARG A 24 -5.63 -6.27 -0.42
N GLN A 25 -5.00 -5.44 0.43
CA GLN A 25 -5.43 -5.28 1.82
C GLN A 25 -6.86 -4.75 1.92
N ILE A 26 -7.33 -3.96 0.96
CA ILE A 26 -8.72 -3.47 0.92
C ILE A 26 -9.68 -4.58 0.45
N HIS A 27 -9.32 -5.38 -0.57
CA HIS A 27 -10.19 -6.44 -1.10
C HIS A 27 -10.31 -7.65 -0.17
N VAL A 28 -9.25 -7.99 0.59
CA VAL A 28 -9.30 -9.01 1.65
C VAL A 28 -10.32 -8.65 2.76
N VAL A 29 -10.73 -7.37 2.86
CA VAL A 29 -11.47 -6.81 4.01
C VAL A 29 -12.94 -6.47 3.71
N ARG A 30 -13.53 -7.00 2.62
CA ARG A 30 -15.01 -7.09 2.56
C ARG A 30 -15.58 -8.15 3.53
N GLY A 31 -14.72 -8.95 4.15
CA GLY A 31 -15.07 -9.76 5.33
C GLY A 31 -14.95 -8.94 6.61
N HIS A 32 -16.04 -8.86 7.37
CA HIS A 32 -16.13 -8.23 8.70
C HIS A 32 -15.35 -9.03 9.76
N GLU A 33 -14.07 -9.32 9.56
CA GLU A 33 -13.24 -9.91 10.62
C GLU A 33 -12.80 -8.81 11.59
N ALA A 34 -13.33 -8.90 12.82
CA ALA A 34 -12.96 -8.04 13.93
C ALA A 34 -11.44 -8.09 14.13
N LEU A 35 -10.80 -6.91 14.18
CA LEU A 35 -9.36 -6.81 14.41
C LEU A 35 -9.03 -7.41 15.79
N ALA A 36 -8.36 -8.57 15.82
CA ALA A 36 -7.87 -9.14 17.06
C ALA A 36 -6.74 -8.26 17.61
N VAL A 37 -6.87 -7.78 18.85
CA VAL A 37 -5.87 -6.89 19.46
C VAL A 37 -4.62 -7.66 19.92
N GLY A 38 -4.78 -8.87 20.44
CA GLY A 38 -3.65 -9.72 20.80
C GLY A 38 -2.80 -10.07 19.57
N GLY A 39 -1.48 -9.87 19.65
CA GLY A 39 -0.56 -10.11 18.55
C GLY A 39 -0.60 -9.09 17.41
N HIS A 40 -1.47 -8.08 17.47
CA HIS A 40 -1.57 -7.06 16.43
C HIS A 40 -0.27 -6.26 16.28
N ASP A 41 0.17 -6.08 15.03
CA ASP A 41 1.33 -5.26 14.70
C ASP A 41 0.91 -3.80 14.55
N ILE A 42 1.28 -2.95 15.49
CA ILE A 42 0.85 -1.54 15.51
C ILE A 42 1.45 -0.69 14.38
N LYS A 43 2.49 -1.17 13.71
CA LYS A 43 3.14 -0.43 12.62
C LYS A 43 2.68 -0.94 11.26
N LEU A 44 2.73 -2.25 11.06
CA LEU A 44 2.48 -2.91 9.78
C LEU A 44 1.07 -3.51 9.68
N GLY A 45 0.39 -3.67 10.80
CA GLY A 45 -0.99 -4.16 10.85
C GLY A 45 -1.99 -3.11 10.36
N ARG A 46 -3.22 -3.58 10.15
CA ARG A 46 -4.35 -2.77 9.68
C ARG A 46 -4.63 -1.59 10.61
N GLY A 47 -4.78 -0.40 10.05
CA GLY A 47 -4.96 0.83 10.82
C GLY A 47 -3.69 1.28 11.55
N GLY A 48 -2.53 0.71 11.20
CA GLY A 48 -1.25 0.96 11.84
C GLY A 48 -0.55 2.23 11.35
N ILE A 49 0.62 2.51 11.96
CA ILE A 49 1.41 3.72 11.69
C ILE A 49 1.77 3.86 10.21
N ARG A 50 2.12 2.74 9.54
CA ARG A 50 2.55 2.77 8.14
C ARG A 50 1.45 3.23 7.20
N GLU A 51 0.19 2.91 7.47
CA GLU A 51 -0.95 3.38 6.66
C GLU A 51 -1.09 4.90 6.72
N ILE A 52 -0.84 5.53 7.89
CA ILE A 52 -0.87 7.00 8.04
C ILE A 52 0.30 7.64 7.28
N GLU A 53 1.51 7.08 7.41
CA GLU A 53 2.69 7.57 6.69
C GLU A 53 2.48 7.48 5.19
N PHE A 54 1.90 6.37 4.74
CA PHE A 54 1.59 6.14 3.34
C PHE A 54 0.48 7.06 2.82
N PHE A 55 -0.57 7.31 3.62
CA PHE A 55 -1.62 8.28 3.30
C PHE A 55 -1.01 9.63 2.96
N VAL A 56 -0.10 10.12 3.81
CA VAL A 56 0.62 11.37 3.59
C VAL A 56 1.50 11.29 2.34
N GLN A 57 2.36 10.27 2.25
CA GLN A 57 3.31 10.12 1.14
C GLN A 57 2.63 10.03 -0.22
N THR A 58 1.50 9.34 -0.33
CA THR A 58 0.69 9.27 -1.56
C THR A 58 0.29 10.65 -2.03
N GLN A 59 -0.26 11.46 -1.13
CA GLN A 59 -0.66 12.83 -1.45
C GLN A 59 0.55 13.69 -1.85
N GLN A 60 1.69 13.51 -1.16
CA GLN A 60 2.93 14.22 -1.51
C GLN A 60 3.48 13.79 -2.88
N LEU A 61 3.30 12.54 -3.29
CA LEU A 61 3.70 12.07 -4.62
C LEU A 61 2.81 12.69 -5.71
N VAL A 62 1.50 12.78 -5.47
CA VAL A 62 0.56 13.38 -6.43
C VAL A 62 0.78 14.89 -6.58
N PHE A 63 1.00 15.60 -5.46
CA PHE A 63 0.99 17.08 -5.46
C PHE A 63 2.36 17.73 -5.24
N GLY A 64 3.31 17.04 -4.61
CA GLY A 64 4.63 17.56 -4.23
C GLY A 64 5.54 17.88 -5.42
N GLY A 65 5.26 17.35 -6.61
CA GLY A 65 5.97 17.72 -7.84
C GLY A 65 5.85 19.22 -8.16
N ARG A 66 4.67 19.82 -7.96
CA ARG A 66 4.40 21.24 -8.23
C ARG A 66 4.44 22.14 -6.99
N ARG A 67 4.37 21.55 -5.78
CA ARG A 67 4.29 22.27 -4.50
C ARG A 67 5.45 21.87 -3.57
N PRO A 68 6.57 22.62 -3.57
CA PRO A 68 7.73 22.32 -2.73
C PRO A 68 7.42 22.27 -1.23
N GLU A 69 6.43 23.02 -0.78
CA GLU A 69 5.92 23.01 0.59
C GLU A 69 5.35 21.64 0.97
N LEU A 70 4.89 20.83 0.03
CA LEU A 70 4.40 19.48 0.30
C LEU A 70 5.50 18.42 0.37
N ARG A 71 6.78 18.80 0.44
CA ARG A 71 7.93 17.88 0.41
C ARG A 71 8.57 17.58 1.77
N GLY A 72 7.86 17.88 2.86
CA GLY A 72 8.36 17.61 4.21
C GLY A 72 8.47 16.12 4.49
N SER A 73 9.45 15.70 5.30
CA SER A 73 9.64 14.29 5.66
C SER A 73 8.87 13.84 6.89
N ARG A 74 8.30 14.78 7.65
CA ARG A 74 7.59 14.49 8.91
C ARG A 74 6.09 14.38 8.67
N THR A 75 5.50 13.25 9.03
CA THR A 75 4.07 12.91 8.81
C THR A 75 3.12 13.95 9.39
N VAL A 76 3.26 14.28 10.67
CA VAL A 76 2.36 15.21 11.37
C VAL A 76 2.36 16.63 10.77
N PRO A 77 3.52 17.31 10.59
CA PRO A 77 3.54 18.59 9.90
C PRO A 77 2.97 18.54 8.48
N MET A 78 3.12 17.39 7.80
CA MET A 78 2.61 17.24 6.44
C MET A 78 1.09 17.06 6.38
N LEU A 79 0.45 16.45 7.38
CA LEU A 79 -1.02 16.48 7.50
C LEU A 79 -1.53 17.93 7.58
N GLY A 80 -0.86 18.78 8.37
CA GLY A 80 -1.18 20.22 8.43
C GLY A 80 -1.07 20.89 7.06
N ARG A 81 0.07 20.75 6.38
CA ARG A 81 0.28 21.36 5.06
C ARG A 81 -0.67 20.85 3.97
N LEU A 82 -1.06 19.58 4.02
CA LEU A 82 -2.07 19.02 3.12
C LEU A 82 -3.46 19.62 3.36
N THR A 83 -3.77 19.93 4.61
CA THR A 83 -5.02 20.60 5.01
C THR A 83 -5.03 22.06 4.57
N ASP A 84 -3.95 22.81 4.84
CA ASP A 84 -3.80 24.21 4.44
C ASP A 84 -3.92 24.37 2.91
N ALA A 85 -3.47 23.35 2.18
CA ALA A 85 -3.52 23.29 0.72
C ALA A 85 -4.89 22.83 0.16
N GLY A 86 -5.85 22.46 1.02
CA GLY A 86 -7.20 22.03 0.66
C GLY A 86 -7.32 20.59 0.17
N TRP A 87 -6.31 19.73 0.37
CA TRP A 87 -6.30 18.37 -0.17
C TRP A 87 -6.92 17.32 0.77
N ILE A 88 -6.93 17.61 2.07
CA ILE A 88 -7.60 16.80 3.08
C ILE A 88 -8.42 17.71 3.98
N THR A 89 -9.47 17.16 4.60
CA THR A 89 -10.31 17.89 5.53
C THR A 89 -9.61 18.08 6.88
N GLU A 90 -10.03 19.09 7.65
CA GLU A 90 -9.56 19.27 9.03
C GLU A 90 -9.86 18.04 9.91
N ALA A 91 -11.02 17.42 9.70
CA ALA A 91 -11.38 16.18 10.38
C ALA A 91 -10.38 15.04 10.09
N ALA A 92 -10.00 14.84 8.82
CA ALA A 92 -9.00 13.83 8.46
C ALA A 92 -7.63 14.13 9.08
N ARG A 93 -7.21 15.40 9.08
CA ARG A 93 -5.98 15.85 9.75
C ARG A 93 -5.99 15.49 11.23
N ASP A 94 -7.04 15.88 11.94
CA ASP A 94 -7.10 15.76 13.40
C ASP A 94 -7.16 14.30 13.85
N GLU A 95 -7.93 13.47 13.13
CA GLU A 95 -8.05 12.06 13.45
C GLU A 95 -6.79 11.26 13.13
N LEU A 96 -6.18 11.50 11.96
CA LEU A 96 -4.91 10.86 11.61
C LEU A 96 -3.77 11.33 12.51
N HIS A 97 -3.78 12.60 12.93
CA HIS A 97 -2.84 13.12 13.90
C HIS A 97 -2.99 12.42 15.26
N ALA A 98 -4.22 12.34 15.79
CA ALA A 98 -4.51 11.69 17.06
C ALA A 98 -4.13 10.20 17.02
N ALA A 99 -4.49 9.49 15.94
CA ALA A 99 -4.12 8.10 15.74
C ALA A 99 -2.60 7.91 15.66
N TYR A 100 -1.88 8.76 14.91
CA TYR A 100 -0.42 8.67 14.81
C TYR A 100 0.25 8.87 16.17
N ALA A 101 -0.16 9.90 16.92
CA ALA A 101 0.37 10.16 18.26
C ALA A 101 0.11 8.99 19.22
N PHE A 102 -1.10 8.44 19.21
CA PHE A 102 -1.48 7.28 20.01
C PHE A 102 -0.62 6.06 19.67
N LEU A 103 -0.59 5.64 18.39
CA LEU A 103 0.12 4.45 17.95
C LEU A 103 1.62 4.55 18.16
N ARG A 104 2.24 5.72 17.91
CA ARG A 104 3.67 5.95 18.22
C ARG A 104 3.95 5.84 19.72
N THR A 105 3.03 6.30 20.57
CA THR A 105 3.17 6.14 22.02
C THR A 105 3.14 4.66 22.43
N ILE A 106 2.22 3.89 21.84
CA ILE A 106 2.17 2.43 22.07
C ILE A 106 3.43 1.73 21.54
N GLU A 107 3.96 2.15 20.38
CA GLU A 107 5.21 1.62 19.81
C GLU A 107 6.38 1.81 20.76
N HIS A 108 6.57 3.04 21.25
CA HIS A 108 7.65 3.34 22.18
C HIS A 108 7.50 2.53 23.48
N ARG A 109 6.27 2.35 23.98
CA ARG A 109 6.02 1.55 25.18
C ARG A 109 6.28 0.05 24.98
N LEU A 110 5.98 -0.49 23.80
CA LEU A 110 6.34 -1.86 23.45
C LEU A 110 7.86 -2.06 23.47
N GLN A 111 8.59 -1.11 22.86
CA GLN A 111 10.06 -1.13 22.82
C GLN A 111 10.68 -1.01 24.22
N MET A 112 10.08 -0.19 25.10
CA MET A 112 10.54 -0.05 26.50
C MET A 112 10.36 -1.33 27.33
N ARG A 113 9.30 -2.12 27.10
CA ARG A 113 8.97 -3.28 27.97
C ARG A 113 9.94 -4.45 27.81
N ARG A 114 10.48 -4.66 26.60
CA ARG A 114 11.31 -5.83 26.29
C ARG A 114 12.76 -5.50 25.96
N ASP A 115 13.15 -4.23 25.92
CA ASP A 115 14.44 -3.78 25.37
C ASP A 115 14.72 -4.39 23.98
N GLU A 116 13.64 -4.70 23.27
CA GLU A 116 13.61 -5.37 21.97
C GLU A 116 12.85 -4.46 20.99
N GLN A 117 13.30 -4.43 19.73
CA GLN A 117 12.57 -3.75 18.66
C GLN A 117 11.34 -4.56 18.22
N THR A 118 10.37 -4.74 19.11
CA THR A 118 9.07 -5.34 18.77
C THR A 118 8.02 -4.27 18.47
N GLN A 119 7.18 -4.56 17.47
CA GLN A 119 6.03 -3.76 17.05
C GLN A 119 4.71 -4.53 17.24
N ARG A 120 4.78 -5.75 17.80
CA ARG A 120 3.61 -6.60 18.02
C ARG A 120 3.15 -6.52 19.46
N LEU A 121 1.84 -6.34 19.65
CA LEU A 121 1.21 -6.42 20.97
C LEU A 121 1.36 -7.84 21.54
N PRO A 122 1.41 -7.99 22.88
CA PRO A 122 1.43 -9.32 23.48
C PRO A 122 0.23 -10.15 23.02
N LEU A 123 0.49 -11.43 22.72
CA LEU A 123 -0.55 -12.38 22.32
C LEU A 123 -1.34 -12.87 23.54
N GLU A 124 -0.65 -13.16 24.64
CA GLU A 124 -1.26 -13.72 25.84
C GLU A 124 -2.13 -12.69 26.58
N PRO A 125 -3.37 -13.06 27.01
CA PRO A 125 -4.32 -12.12 27.61
C PRO A 125 -3.81 -11.40 28.88
N ASP A 126 -3.07 -12.12 29.73
CA ASP A 126 -2.52 -11.58 30.98
C ASP A 126 -1.40 -10.57 30.69
N ASP A 127 -0.53 -10.89 29.73
CA ASP A 127 0.52 -9.98 29.27
C ASP A 127 -0.05 -8.73 28.61
N LEU A 128 -1.11 -8.87 27.83
CA LEU A 128 -1.80 -7.75 27.22
C LEU A 128 -2.48 -6.87 28.29
N THR A 129 -3.05 -7.47 29.33
CA THR A 129 -3.62 -6.75 30.48
C THR A 129 -2.55 -5.96 31.24
N ALA A 130 -1.39 -6.57 31.50
CA ALA A 130 -0.26 -5.88 32.12
C ALA A 130 0.25 -4.73 31.25
N PHE A 131 0.33 -4.94 29.93
CA PHE A 131 0.71 -3.90 28.98
C PHE A 131 -0.27 -2.73 28.93
N ALA A 132 -1.58 -3.01 28.93
CA ALA A 132 -2.62 -1.98 28.96
C ALA A 132 -2.47 -1.07 30.19
N ARG A 133 -2.22 -1.67 31.36
CA ARG A 133 -1.93 -0.92 32.60
C ARG A 133 -0.65 -0.09 32.50
N PHE A 134 0.43 -0.65 31.95
CA PHE A 134 1.66 0.09 31.67
C PHE A 134 1.44 1.29 30.72
N CYS A 135 0.51 1.16 29.78
CA CYS A 135 0.11 2.25 28.90
C CYS A 135 -0.79 3.31 29.56
N GLY A 136 -1.16 3.13 30.84
CA GLY A 136 -1.98 4.06 31.61
C GLY A 136 -3.48 3.79 31.55
N PHE A 137 -3.90 2.63 31.02
CA PHE A 137 -5.32 2.26 30.97
C PHE A 137 -5.76 1.52 32.23
N ALA A 138 -6.97 1.82 32.70
CA ALA A 138 -7.55 1.15 33.87
C ALA A 138 -7.84 -0.34 33.61
N THR A 139 -8.23 -0.69 32.38
CA THR A 139 -8.59 -2.05 31.99
C THR A 139 -8.07 -2.40 30.60
N ARG A 140 -7.89 -3.71 30.34
CA ARG A 140 -7.58 -4.23 29.00
C ARG A 140 -8.63 -3.79 27.98
N ALA A 141 -9.91 -3.88 28.33
CA ALA A 141 -11.01 -3.49 27.44
C ALA A 141 -10.96 -2.01 27.04
N ALA A 142 -10.59 -1.11 27.95
CA ALA A 142 -10.44 0.31 27.63
C ALA A 142 -9.28 0.57 26.65
N PHE A 143 -8.16 -0.16 26.81
CA PHE A 143 -7.04 -0.11 25.88
C PHE A 143 -7.42 -0.64 24.49
N GLU A 144 -8.07 -1.80 24.44
CA GLU A 144 -8.54 -2.41 23.19
C GLU A 144 -9.51 -1.50 22.45
N ALA A 145 -10.48 -0.91 23.15
CA ALA A 145 -11.42 0.03 22.56
C ALA A 145 -10.72 1.27 21.98
N ALA A 146 -9.74 1.84 22.70
CA ALA A 146 -8.97 2.98 22.21
C ALA A 146 -8.13 2.63 20.97
N LEU A 147 -7.47 1.46 20.97
CA LEU A 147 -6.71 0.97 19.82
C LEU A 147 -7.62 0.77 18.60
N LEU A 148 -8.74 0.07 18.78
CA LEU A 148 -9.70 -0.19 17.71
C LEU A 148 -10.32 1.10 17.17
N HIS A 149 -10.59 2.08 18.03
CA HIS A 149 -11.06 3.40 17.61
C HIS A 149 -10.05 4.06 16.67
N HIS A 150 -8.78 4.17 17.07
CA HIS A 150 -7.75 4.80 16.24
C HIS A 150 -7.47 4.01 14.96
N ALA A 151 -7.30 2.69 15.04
CA ALA A 151 -7.07 1.84 13.89
C ALA A 151 -8.25 1.92 12.88
N GLY A 152 -9.48 1.98 13.38
CA GLY A 152 -10.68 2.16 12.56
C GLY A 152 -10.71 3.50 11.83
N ARG A 153 -10.32 4.61 12.49
CA ARG A 153 -10.22 5.93 11.82
C ARG A 153 -9.15 5.92 10.74
N VAL A 154 -7.98 5.34 11.01
CA VAL A 154 -6.90 5.21 10.02
C VAL A 154 -7.40 4.42 8.82
N GLN A 155 -8.00 3.26 9.05
CA GLN A 155 -8.53 2.42 7.98
C GLN A 155 -9.60 3.14 7.15
N ALA A 156 -10.51 3.88 7.79
CA ALA A 156 -11.56 4.62 7.08
C ALA A 156 -10.97 5.65 6.10
N HIS A 157 -10.02 6.48 6.55
CA HIS A 157 -9.33 7.45 5.67
C HIS A 157 -8.47 6.78 4.61
N TYR A 158 -7.84 5.66 4.98
CA TYR A 158 -6.98 4.92 4.08
C TYR A 158 -7.76 4.30 2.92
N VAL A 159 -8.93 3.71 3.17
CA VAL A 159 -9.81 3.16 2.13
C VAL A 159 -10.31 4.25 1.18
N LEU A 160 -10.70 5.42 1.70
CA LEU A 160 -11.18 6.55 0.90
C LEU A 160 -10.16 7.06 -0.13
N LEU A 161 -8.84 6.91 0.12
CA LEU A 161 -7.82 7.26 -0.88
C LEU A 161 -7.93 6.42 -2.16
N PHE A 162 -8.50 5.21 -2.08
CA PHE A 162 -8.52 4.24 -3.16
C PHE A 162 -9.92 3.96 -3.73
N GLU A 163 -10.99 4.39 -3.05
CA GLU A 163 -12.36 4.24 -3.56
C GLU A 163 -12.63 5.03 -4.86
N THR A 164 -11.94 6.15 -5.06
CA THR A 164 -12.05 6.96 -6.29
C THR A 164 -11.05 6.60 -7.38
N ALA A 165 -10.13 5.67 -7.13
CA ALA A 165 -9.30 5.14 -8.22
C ALA A 165 -10.21 4.30 -9.11
N PRO A 166 -10.40 4.65 -10.41
CA PRO A 166 -11.18 3.80 -11.30
C PRO A 166 -10.60 2.41 -11.19
N SER A 167 -11.44 1.45 -10.81
CA SER A 167 -11.07 0.05 -10.83
C SER A 167 -10.77 -0.30 -12.28
N LEU A 168 -9.51 -0.19 -12.71
CA LEU A 168 -9.00 -0.78 -13.95
C LEU A 168 -9.15 -2.33 -13.95
N SER A 169 -9.85 -2.90 -12.97
CA SER A 169 -9.85 -4.31 -12.61
C SER A 169 -11.21 -4.90 -12.23
N ALA A 170 -12.32 -4.13 -12.25
CA ALA A 170 -13.61 -4.70 -11.81
C ALA A 170 -14.09 -5.84 -12.73
N GLU A 171 -13.67 -5.87 -13.99
CA GLU A 171 -14.01 -6.94 -14.93
C GLU A 171 -12.99 -8.09 -15.01
N VAL A 172 -11.72 -7.83 -14.67
CA VAL A 172 -10.61 -8.75 -14.98
C VAL A 172 -10.15 -9.56 -13.77
N GLY A 173 -10.42 -9.11 -12.54
CA GLY A 173 -9.91 -9.74 -11.31
C GLY A 173 -8.68 -9.02 -10.75
N ASP A 174 -8.05 -9.60 -9.71
CA ASP A 174 -6.89 -9.01 -9.05
C ASP A 174 -5.62 -9.25 -9.88
N LEU A 175 -4.94 -8.19 -10.29
CA LEU A 175 -3.71 -8.25 -11.09
C LEU A 175 -2.59 -7.48 -10.39
N VAL A 176 -1.82 -8.17 -9.53
CA VAL A 176 -0.78 -7.55 -8.70
C VAL A 176 0.59 -8.17 -8.97
N PHE A 177 1.46 -7.36 -9.58
CA PHE A 177 2.76 -7.81 -10.10
C PHE A 177 3.97 -7.28 -9.30
N SER A 178 3.73 -6.49 -8.25
CA SER A 178 4.75 -5.70 -7.55
C SER A 178 5.42 -6.37 -6.35
N GLY A 179 4.93 -7.53 -5.90
CA GLY A 179 5.51 -8.28 -4.77
C GLY A 179 6.82 -9.00 -5.10
N SER A 180 7.56 -9.44 -4.06
CA SER A 180 8.66 -10.40 -4.21
C SER A 180 8.15 -11.82 -4.42
N GLU A 181 6.99 -12.14 -3.84
CA GLU A 181 6.28 -13.40 -3.98
C GLU A 181 5.08 -13.24 -4.93
N ASP A 182 4.67 -14.35 -5.53
CA ASP A 182 3.55 -14.39 -6.45
C ASP A 182 2.24 -14.40 -5.66
N ASP A 183 1.36 -13.47 -6.02
CA ASP A 183 0.10 -13.26 -5.35
C ASP A 183 -0.93 -14.34 -5.76
N PRO A 184 -1.51 -15.12 -4.81
CA PRO A 184 -2.42 -16.21 -5.14
C PRO A 184 -3.66 -15.78 -5.94
N ALA A 185 -4.20 -14.57 -5.66
CA ALA A 185 -5.34 -14.04 -6.39
C ALA A 185 -4.97 -13.64 -7.82
N THR A 186 -3.76 -13.11 -8.02
CA THR A 186 -3.19 -12.81 -9.33
C THR A 186 -2.93 -14.08 -10.15
N LEU A 187 -2.40 -15.13 -9.52
CA LEU A 187 -2.24 -16.44 -10.16
C LEU A 187 -3.58 -17.00 -10.63
N ALA A 188 -4.60 -16.99 -9.76
CA ALA A 188 -5.94 -17.45 -10.08
C ALA A 188 -6.58 -16.63 -11.21
N THR A 189 -6.40 -15.30 -11.18
CA THR A 189 -6.88 -14.39 -12.21
C THR A 189 -6.25 -14.68 -13.57
N LEU A 190 -4.93 -14.85 -13.63
CA LEU A 190 -4.23 -15.17 -14.87
C LEU A 190 -4.63 -16.54 -15.42
N SER A 191 -4.80 -17.55 -14.56
CA SER A 191 -5.35 -18.85 -14.98
C SER A 191 -6.75 -18.72 -15.57
N ALA A 192 -7.62 -17.92 -14.95
CA ALA A 192 -8.98 -17.68 -15.46
C ALA A 192 -8.98 -16.94 -16.80
N LEU A 193 -7.96 -16.12 -17.06
CA LEU A 193 -7.74 -15.44 -18.34
C LEU A 193 -7.08 -16.33 -19.41
N GLY A 194 -6.77 -17.60 -19.11
CA GLY A 194 -6.26 -18.56 -20.09
C GLY A 194 -4.74 -18.70 -20.16
N PHE A 195 -3.98 -18.08 -19.23
CA PHE A 195 -2.54 -18.30 -19.14
C PHE A 195 -2.24 -19.67 -18.52
N ALA A 196 -1.48 -20.50 -19.24
CA ALA A 196 -1.05 -21.82 -18.78
C ALA A 196 0.10 -21.72 -17.77
N GLU A 197 0.93 -20.67 -17.84
CA GLU A 197 2.03 -20.42 -16.93
C GLU A 197 1.89 -19.07 -16.17
N PRO A 198 0.92 -18.93 -15.23
CA PRO A 198 0.68 -17.69 -14.49
C PRO A 198 1.92 -17.12 -13.77
N ALA A 199 2.74 -17.96 -13.15
CA ALA A 199 3.95 -17.53 -12.44
C ALA A 199 4.98 -16.90 -13.40
N ARG A 200 5.17 -17.48 -14.59
CA ARG A 200 6.03 -16.89 -15.64
C ARG A 200 5.49 -15.58 -16.18
N THR A 201 4.16 -15.48 -16.28
CA THR A 201 3.49 -14.24 -16.67
C THR A 201 3.78 -13.14 -15.65
N ILE A 202 3.64 -13.44 -14.35
CA ILE A 202 3.98 -12.51 -13.27
C ILE A 202 5.45 -12.09 -13.35
N GLU A 203 6.38 -13.03 -13.53
CA GLU A 203 7.81 -12.74 -13.62
C GLU A 203 8.14 -11.81 -14.80
N THR A 204 7.56 -12.09 -15.97
CA THR A 204 7.75 -11.30 -17.19
C THR A 204 7.28 -9.85 -17.00
N VAL A 205 6.05 -9.69 -16.52
CA VAL A 205 5.45 -8.39 -16.24
C VAL A 205 6.23 -7.63 -15.18
N ARG A 206 6.66 -8.31 -14.10
CA ARG A 206 7.54 -7.77 -13.07
C ARG A 206 8.87 -7.31 -13.67
N GLY A 207 9.42 -8.04 -14.64
CA GLY A 207 10.60 -7.65 -15.41
C GLY A 207 10.42 -6.34 -16.18
N TRP A 208 9.26 -6.12 -16.82
CA TRP A 208 8.96 -4.88 -17.52
C TRP A 208 8.88 -3.69 -16.55
N HIS A 209 8.20 -3.92 -15.45
CA HIS A 209 8.06 -3.00 -14.33
C HIS A 209 9.40 -2.62 -13.67
N PHE A 210 10.39 -3.52 -13.65
CA PHE A 210 11.75 -3.19 -13.23
C PHE A 210 12.62 -2.55 -14.33
N GLY A 211 12.07 -2.35 -15.54
CA GLY A 211 12.80 -1.79 -16.66
C GLY A 211 13.88 -2.73 -17.20
N ARG A 212 13.71 -4.05 -17.05
CA ARG A 212 14.64 -5.07 -17.57
C ARG A 212 14.60 -5.18 -19.10
N ARG A 213 13.73 -4.43 -19.78
CA ARG A 213 13.65 -4.32 -21.23
C ARG A 213 13.91 -2.87 -21.67
N PRO A 214 14.62 -2.64 -22.79
CA PRO A 214 14.90 -1.30 -23.30
C PRO A 214 13.66 -0.39 -23.42
N ALA A 215 12.55 -0.91 -23.96
CA ALA A 215 11.29 -0.17 -24.15
C ALA A 215 10.74 0.47 -22.87
N VAL A 216 11.03 -0.12 -21.71
CA VAL A 216 10.50 0.28 -20.39
C VAL A 216 11.62 0.69 -19.43
N ARG A 217 12.77 1.08 -19.98
CA ARG A 217 13.93 1.54 -19.19
C ARG A 217 13.69 2.92 -18.56
N THR A 218 12.86 3.76 -19.17
CA THR A 218 12.52 5.08 -18.62
C THR A 218 11.36 5.01 -17.64
N ALA A 219 11.35 5.91 -16.64
CA ALA A 219 10.24 6.00 -15.69
C ALA A 219 8.90 6.32 -16.37
N ARG A 220 8.91 7.16 -17.41
CA ARG A 220 7.71 7.49 -18.20
C ARG A 220 7.14 6.27 -18.90
N ALA A 221 7.99 5.48 -19.56
CA ALA A 221 7.54 4.27 -20.26
C ALA A 221 6.95 3.23 -19.28
N ARG A 222 7.55 3.05 -18.11
CA ARG A 222 6.98 2.18 -17.07
C ARG A 222 5.64 2.66 -16.54
N ALA A 223 5.47 3.96 -16.36
CA ALA A 223 4.20 4.52 -15.92
C ALA A 223 3.09 4.24 -16.94
N VAL A 224 3.36 4.52 -18.23
CA VAL A 224 2.42 4.21 -19.33
C VAL A 224 2.12 2.72 -19.41
N LEU A 225 3.14 1.86 -19.33
CA LEU A 225 2.93 0.43 -19.35
C LEU A 225 2.04 -0.03 -18.20
N THR A 226 2.29 0.47 -16.98
CA THR A 226 1.50 0.08 -15.81
C THR A 226 0.03 0.44 -15.99
N GLU A 227 -0.24 1.64 -16.51
CA GLU A 227 -1.61 2.09 -16.80
C GLU A 227 -2.32 1.17 -17.80
N LEU A 228 -1.60 0.71 -18.83
CA LEU A 228 -2.14 -0.15 -19.89
C LEU A 228 -2.17 -1.64 -19.53
N LEU A 229 -1.44 -2.05 -18.50
CA LEU A 229 -1.17 -3.45 -18.21
C LEU A 229 -2.44 -4.29 -17.98
N PRO A 230 -3.47 -3.84 -17.24
CA PRO A 230 -4.67 -4.64 -17.05
C PRO A 230 -5.38 -4.96 -18.38
N SER A 231 -5.57 -3.95 -19.24
CA SER A 231 -6.16 -4.13 -20.57
C SER A 231 -5.28 -5.00 -21.49
N LEU A 232 -3.96 -4.89 -21.36
CA LEU A 232 -3.02 -5.67 -22.13
C LEU A 232 -3.07 -7.16 -21.76
N VAL A 233 -3.07 -7.47 -20.47
CA VAL A 233 -3.15 -8.84 -19.95
C VAL A 233 -4.49 -9.48 -20.34
N GLN A 234 -5.59 -8.73 -20.25
CA GLN A 234 -6.90 -9.19 -20.71
C GLN A 234 -6.93 -9.48 -22.22
N ALA A 235 -6.37 -8.59 -23.04
CA ALA A 235 -6.31 -8.78 -24.49
C ALA A 235 -5.44 -10.00 -24.88
N LEU A 236 -4.30 -10.21 -24.19
CA LEU A 236 -3.45 -11.38 -24.38
C LEU A 236 -4.16 -12.68 -23.97
N GLY A 237 -4.88 -12.68 -22.84
CA GLY A 237 -5.68 -13.82 -22.39
C GLY A 237 -6.78 -14.23 -23.38
N GLY A 238 -7.32 -13.30 -24.14
CA GLY A 238 -8.31 -13.58 -25.20
C GLY A 238 -7.75 -14.23 -26.46
N THR A 239 -6.44 -14.48 -26.55
CA THR A 239 -5.81 -15.12 -27.72
C THR A 239 -5.82 -16.64 -27.63
N ALA A 240 -5.54 -17.33 -28.73
CA ALA A 240 -5.48 -18.79 -28.76
C ALA A 240 -4.30 -19.36 -27.94
N GLU A 241 -3.19 -18.64 -27.83
CA GLU A 241 -1.99 -19.02 -27.07
C GLU A 241 -1.46 -17.82 -26.25
N PRO A 242 -2.08 -17.50 -25.09
CA PRO A 242 -1.74 -16.31 -24.30
C PRO A 242 -0.27 -16.22 -23.88
N ASP A 243 0.32 -17.33 -23.44
CA ASP A 243 1.73 -17.39 -23.03
C ASP A 243 2.68 -17.11 -24.21
N ALA A 244 2.36 -17.62 -25.40
CA ALA A 244 3.15 -17.36 -26.61
C ALA A 244 3.03 -15.88 -27.03
N ALA A 245 1.83 -15.32 -26.99
CA ALA A 245 1.59 -13.90 -27.28
C ALA A 245 2.35 -12.98 -26.31
N LEU A 246 2.37 -13.31 -25.02
CA LEU A 246 3.14 -12.60 -24.00
C LEU A 246 4.64 -12.64 -24.30
N ASN A 247 5.19 -13.81 -24.65
CA ASN A 247 6.59 -13.98 -24.99
C ASN A 247 6.99 -13.17 -26.23
N ILE A 248 6.13 -13.12 -27.25
CA ILE A 248 6.35 -12.29 -28.45
C ILE A 248 6.43 -10.80 -28.07
N LEU A 249 5.53 -10.34 -27.20
CA LEU A 249 5.52 -8.97 -26.73
C LEU A 249 6.75 -8.63 -25.88
N ASP A 250 7.17 -9.54 -24.99
CA ASP A 250 8.39 -9.37 -24.19
C ASP A 250 9.63 -9.24 -25.08
N HIS A 251 9.74 -10.09 -26.10
CA HIS A 251 10.80 -10.00 -27.10
C HIS A 251 10.73 -8.70 -27.92
N ALA A 252 9.55 -8.20 -28.23
CA ALA A 252 9.39 -6.90 -28.88
C ALA A 252 9.90 -5.77 -27.99
N PHE A 253 9.53 -5.75 -26.71
CA PHE A 253 10.05 -4.77 -25.74
C PHE A 253 11.57 -4.86 -25.57
N GLY A 254 12.14 -6.05 -25.75
CA GLY A 254 13.58 -6.29 -25.80
C GLY A 254 14.31 -5.63 -26.99
N ARG A 255 13.62 -5.41 -28.10
CA ARG A 255 14.20 -4.91 -29.38
C ARG A 255 13.85 -3.45 -29.70
N MET A 256 12.87 -2.87 -29.02
CA MET A 256 12.51 -1.46 -29.19
C MET A 256 13.56 -0.56 -28.51
N PRO A 257 13.99 0.53 -29.15
CA PRO A 257 15.06 1.40 -28.65
C PRO A 257 14.69 2.17 -27.37
#